data_AF-A0A822C1U4-F1
#
_entry.id   AF-A0A822C1U4-F1
#
_cell.length_a   1.000
_cell.length_b   1.000
_cell.length_c   1.000
_cell.angle_alpha   90.00
_cell.angle_beta   90.00
_cell.angle_gamma   90.00
#
_symmetry.space_group_name_H-M   'P 1'
#
loop_
_entity.id
_entity.type
_entity.pdbx_description
1 polymer ?
#
loop_
_entity_poly.entity_id
_entity_poly.type
_entity_poly.pdbx_seq_one_letter_code
_entity_poly.pdbx_strand_id
1 'polypeptide(L)' 'MRWISYNSTYPLPDPVLDRFCLQILPKIHCNIKWLNLESSSMKRILLATNYPILYGLGLFDMDVETALSLFT' A
#
# COMPACT_ATOMS: atom_id res chain seq x y z
N MET A 1 18.13 15.04 -22.70
CA MET A 1 16.69 14.85 -22.50
C MET A 1 16.48 14.28 -21.10
N ARG A 2 15.83 15.04 -20.21
CA ARG A 2 15.48 14.59 -18.85
C ARG A 2 14.26 13.68 -18.98
N TRP A 3 14.42 12.41 -18.63
CA TRP A 3 13.28 11.51 -18.46
C TRP A 3 12.63 11.84 -17.12
N ILE A 4 11.60 12.70 -17.15
CA ILE A 4 10.70 12.83 -16.02
C ILE A 4 9.75 11.64 -16.14
N SER A 5 10.06 10.55 -15.43
CA SER A 5 9.06 9.51 -15.18
C SER A 5 8.02 10.15 -14.27
N TYR A 6 6.91 10.57 -14.86
CA TYR A 6 5.69 10.72 -14.09
C TYR A 6 5.30 9.30 -13.68
N ASN A 7 5.76 8.88 -12.50
CA ASN A 7 5.17 7.75 -11.80
C ASN A 7 3.76 8.15 -11.40
N SER A 8 2.86 8.25 -12.37
CA SER A 8 1.43 8.34 -12.14
C SER A 8 0.98 6.94 -11.69
N THR A 9 1.23 6.63 -10.43
CA THR A 9 0.50 5.57 -9.74
C THR A 9 -0.94 6.04 -9.70
N TYR A 10 -1.77 5.45 -10.55
CA TYR A 10 -3.20 5.74 -10.55
C TYR A 10 -3.82 5.04 -9.34
N PRO A 11 -4.65 5.74 -8.55
CA PRO A 11 -5.31 5.12 -7.42
C PRO A 11 -6.14 3.95 -7.92
N LEU A 12 -5.93 2.79 -7.30
CA LEU A 12 -6.71 1.61 -7.63
C LEU A 12 -8.16 1.86 -7.23
N PRO A 13 -9.14 1.56 -8.11
CA PRO A 13 -10.54 1.62 -7.73
C PRO A 13 -10.82 0.75 -6.51
N ASP A 14 -11.66 1.23 -5.58
CA ASP A 14 -12.02 0.52 -4.35
C ASP A 14 -12.34 -0.97 -4.53
N PRO A 15 -13.12 -1.41 -5.54
CA PRO A 15 -13.39 -2.84 -5.73
C PRO A 15 -12.15 -3.67 -6.08
N VAL A 16 -11.20 -3.07 -6.82
CA VAL A 16 -9.94 -3.71 -7.19
C VAL A 16 -9.05 -3.82 -5.97
N LEU A 17 -8.98 -2.74 -5.18
CA LEU A 17 -8.23 -2.71 -3.93
C LEU A 17 -8.78 -3.73 -2.92
N ASP A 18 -10.10 -3.81 -2.75
CA ASP A 18 -10.75 -4.76 -1.85
C ASP A 18 -10.47 -6.21 -2.27
N ARG A 19 -10.56 -6.50 -3.58
CA ARG A 19 -10.18 -7.82 -4.11
C ARG A 19 -8.71 -8.13 -3.84
N PHE A 20 -7.82 -7.16 -4.04
CA PHE A 20 -6.40 -7.34 -3.73
C PHE A 20 -6.18 -7.64 -2.25
N CYS A 21 -6.73 -6.82 -1.36
CA CYS A 21 -6.56 -6.93 0.09
C CYS A 21 -7.16 -8.22 0.65
N LEU A 22 -8.37 -8.59 0.22
CA LEU A 22 -9.14 -9.67 0.85
C LEU A 22 -8.91 -11.04 0.20
N GLN A 23 -8.59 -11.10 -1.09
CA GLN A 23 -8.56 -12.37 -1.83
C GLN A 23 -7.19 -12.76 -2.36
N ILE A 24 -6.36 -11.77 -2.72
CA ILE A 24 -5.06 -12.01 -3.38
C ILE A 24 -3.96 -11.98 -2.34
N LEU A 25 -3.82 -10.85 -1.64
CA LEU A 25 -2.74 -10.59 -0.71
C LEU A 25 -2.62 -11.68 0.39
N PRO A 26 -3.70 -12.20 1.00
CA PRO A 26 -3.61 -13.26 1.99
C PRO A 26 -3.09 -14.60 1.45
N LYS A 27 -3.05 -14.79 0.12
CA LYS A 27 -2.50 -16.00 -0.50
C LYS A 27 -1.02 -15.88 -0.84
N ILE A 28 -0.57 -14.65 -1.11
CA ILE A 28 0.79 -14.38 -1.60
C ILE A 28 1.68 -13.68 -0.57
N HIS A 29 1.13 -13.23 0.56
CA HIS A 29 1.86 -12.44 1.56
C HIS A 29 3.12 -13.12 2.09
N CYS A 30 3.14 -14.47 2.15
CA CYS A 30 4.32 -15.20 2.59
C CYS A 30 5.53 -15.05 1.66
N ASN A 31 5.31 -14.64 0.41
CA ASN A 31 6.33 -14.38 -0.59
C ASN A 31 6.65 -12.89 -0.75
N ILE A 32 5.94 -12.01 -0.03
CA ILE A 32 6.09 -10.56 -0.12
C ILE A 32 6.79 -10.05 1.13
N LYS A 33 8.02 -9.57 0.96
CA LYS A 33 8.79 -8.94 2.04
C LYS A 33 8.53 -7.45 2.18
N TRP A 34 8.13 -6.81 1.08
CA TRP A 34 7.94 -5.37 0.99
C TRP A 34 6.74 -5.04 0.12
N LEU A 35 5.90 -4.11 0.56
CA LEU A 35 4.71 -3.68 -0.17
C LEU A 35 4.66 -2.14 -0.19
N ASN A 36 4.63 -1.57 -1.39
CA ASN A 36 4.50 -0.14 -1.61
C ASN A 36 3.05 0.20 -1.92
N LEU A 37 2.46 1.12 -1.18
CA LEU A 37 1.03 1.42 -1.22
C LEU A 37 0.78 2.91 -1.12
N GLU A 38 -0.34 3.34 -1.69
CA GLU A 38 -0.91 4.65 -1.39
C GLU A 38 -1.40 4.72 0.06
N SER A 39 -1.35 5.92 0.63
CA SER A 39 -1.75 6.18 2.03
C SER A 39 -3.18 5.70 2.33
N SER A 40 -4.12 5.97 1.42
CA SER A 40 -5.53 5.57 1.51
C SER A 40 -5.73 4.05 1.59
N SER A 41 -4.81 3.29 0.99
CA SER A 41 -4.85 1.83 0.90
C SER A 41 -4.27 1.13 2.13
N MET A 42 -3.38 1.82 2.86
CA MET A 42 -2.64 1.22 3.98
C MET A 42 -3.57 0.67 5.07
N LYS A 43 -4.60 1.43 5.44
CA LYS A 43 -5.56 1.02 6.48
C LYS A 43 -6.29 -0.27 6.09
N ARG A 44 -6.75 -0.38 4.84
CA ARG A 44 -7.46 -1.57 4.36
C ARG A 44 -6.55 -2.80 4.36
N ILE A 45 -5.29 -2.62 3.97
CA ILE A 45 -4.31 -3.70 3.92
C ILE A 45 -3.96 -4.18 5.33
N LEU A 46 -3.67 -3.26 6.25
CA LEU A 46 -3.36 -3.60 7.65
C LEU A 46 -4.52 -4.34 8.34
N LEU A 47 -5.76 -4.04 7.99
CA LEU A 47 -6.94 -4.69 8.57
C LEU A 47 -7.30 -6.03 7.90
N ALA A 48 -6.80 -6.30 6.69
CA ALA A 48 -7.23 -7.45 5.90
C ALA A 48 -6.70 -8.80 6.41
N THR A 49 -5.47 -8.85 6.92
CA THR A 49 -4.88 -10.09 7.48
C THR A 49 -3.67 -9.78 8.35
N ASN A 50 -3.14 -10.82 9.01
CA ASN A 50 -1.89 -10.76 9.75
C ASN A 50 -0.70 -11.09 8.82
N TYR A 51 0.37 -10.30 8.86
CA TYR A 51 1.49 -10.39 7.94
C TYR A 51 2.81 -10.79 8.65
N PRO A 52 2.97 -12.06 9.07
CA PRO A 52 4.10 -12.47 9.90
C PRO A 52 5.48 -12.39 9.24
N ILE A 53 5.54 -12.27 7.91
CA ILE A 53 6.80 -12.24 7.12
C ILE A 53 7.06 -10.85 6.51
N LEU A 54 6.16 -9.89 6.73
CA LEU A 54 6.29 -8.56 6.18
C LEU A 54 7.31 -7.77 7.02
N TYR A 55 8.44 -7.42 6.40
CA TYR A 55 9.53 -6.71 7.07
C TYR A 55 9.33 -5.21 7.06
N GLY A 56 8.54 -4.68 6.13
CA GLY A 56 8.29 -3.26 6.02
C GLY A 56 7.16 -2.91 5.07
N LEU A 57 6.56 -1.76 5.32
CA LEU A 57 5.57 -1.11 4.48
C LEU A 57 6.16 0.19 3.97
N GLY A 58 6.15 0.36 2.65
CA GLY A 58 6.50 1.62 2.01
C GLY A 58 5.24 2.39 1.68
N LEU A 59 5.17 3.63 2.13
CA LEU A 59 4.11 4.55 1.74
C LEU A 59 4.63 5.40 0.59
N PHE A 60 3.87 5.42 -0.51
CA PHE A 60 4.13 6.30 -1.63
C PHE A 60 3.00 7.31 -1.74
N ASP A 61 3.34 8.52 -2.17
CA ASP A 61 2.37 9.60 -2.38
C ASP A 61 1.54 9.95 -1.12
N MET A 62 2.16 9.85 0.05
CA MET A 62 1.57 10.29 1.31
C MET A 62 1.72 11.81 1.45
N ASP A 63 0.60 12.51 1.56
CA ASP A 63 0.63 13.94 1.87
C ASP A 63 1.14 14.17 3.30
N VAL A 64 1.73 15.34 3.52
CA VAL A 64 2.38 15.69 4.79
C VAL A 64 1.40 15.70 5.96
N GLU A 65 0.14 16.06 5.76
CA GLU A 65 -0.86 16.08 6.84
C GLU A 65 -1.22 14.67 7.30
N THR A 66 -1.44 13.75 6.35
CA THR A 66 -1.65 12.33 6.65
C THR A 66 -0.43 11.73 7.34
N ALA A 67 0.78 12.06 6.89
CA ALA A 67 2.01 11.59 7.53
C ALA A 67 2.11 12.06 8.98
N LEU A 68 1.84 13.34 9.24
CA LEU A 68 1.88 13.91 10.59
C LEU A 68 0.86 13.26 11.52
N SER A 69 -0.34 12.95 11.02
CA SER A 69 -1.40 12.30 11.81
C SER A 69 -1.05 10.89 12.32
N LEU A 70 -0.06 10.23 11.71
CA LEU A 70 0.39 8.89 12.11
C LEU A 70 1.40 8.92 13.27
N PHE A 71 2.01 10.08 13.56
CA PHE A 71 3.04 10.25 14.60
C PHE A 71 2.57 11.09 15.79
N THR A 72 1.31 11.52 15.81
CA THR A 72 0.63 12.22 16.91
C THR A 72 -0.42 11.33 17.54
#